data_AF-A0A6G2Q8Y0-F1
#
_entry.id   AF-A0A6G2Q8Y0-F1
#
_cell.length_a   1.000
_cell.length_b   1.000
_cell.length_c   1.000
_cell.angle_alpha   90.00
_cell.angle_beta   90.00
_cell.angle_gamma   90.00
#
_symmetry.space_group_name_H-M   'P 1'
#
loop_
_entity.id
_entity.type
_entity.pdbx_description
1 polymer ?
#
loop_
_entity_poly.entity_id
_entity_poly.type
_entity_poly.pdbx_seq_one_letter_code
_entity_poly.pdbx_strand_id
1 'polypeptide(L)'
;PGAAVGVVGRQRLGPFDVARLTATDPAALDTWLRANGFTLPARLKTALAPYVAEHWEYVAIRLAPDTADSALRGALDPLHLTFAADRAVYPMRLSRLATTPQSLGLYVLAAHRMEPATAIGGPPPRTVYAGRLTDPGGALGPLAHGTPYLTALTQQFPQPARISGDHELRRAASDTPVQQVIHDDELDRVAGIPAWLLTVGGLAVLLTAALTVLAGRRARRPVAPPPPVAPPPPLA
;
A
#
# COMPACT_ATOMS: atom_id res chain seq x y z
N PRO A 1 -16.41 -19.64 42.26
CA PRO A 1 -16.11 -20.04 40.87
C PRO A 1 -16.17 -18.81 39.93
N GLY A 2 -15.01 -18.30 39.53
CA GLY A 2 -14.94 -17.17 38.59
C GLY A 2 -15.49 -17.58 37.23
N ALA A 3 -16.28 -16.71 36.58
CA ALA A 3 -16.78 -16.98 35.24
C ALA A 3 -15.59 -17.22 34.29
N ALA A 4 -15.66 -18.27 33.48
CA ALA A 4 -14.61 -18.61 32.51
C ALA A 4 -14.40 -17.52 31.42
N VAL A 5 -15.31 -16.55 31.36
CA VAL A 5 -15.17 -15.28 30.64
C VAL A 5 -15.45 -14.14 31.61
N GLY A 6 -14.51 -13.21 31.74
CA GLY A 6 -14.69 -11.96 32.47
C GLY A 6 -15.03 -10.83 31.51
N VAL A 7 -16.04 -10.01 31.81
CA VAL A 7 -16.31 -8.77 31.07
C VAL A 7 -15.66 -7.62 31.83
N VAL A 8 -14.60 -7.06 31.28
CA VAL A 8 -13.86 -5.96 31.92
C VAL A 8 -14.55 -4.62 31.66
N GLY A 9 -15.23 -4.49 30.52
CA GLY A 9 -16.04 -3.32 30.19
C GLY A 9 -16.78 -3.50 28.88
N ARG A 10 -17.86 -2.74 28.68
CA ARG A 10 -18.59 -2.68 27.41
C ARG A 10 -19.06 -1.26 27.16
N GLN A 11 -18.87 -0.76 25.96
CA GLN A 11 -19.21 0.61 25.58
C GLN A 11 -19.69 0.68 24.15
N ARG A 12 -20.64 1.58 23.88
CA ARG A 12 -21.02 1.97 22.52
C ARG A 12 -20.18 3.16 22.07
N LEU A 13 -19.51 3.03 20.94
CA LEU A 13 -18.69 4.06 20.30
C LEU A 13 -19.26 4.34 18.90
N GLY A 14 -20.13 5.35 18.79
CA GLY A 14 -20.85 5.63 17.54
C GLY A 14 -21.59 4.38 17.02
N PRO A 15 -21.28 3.89 15.81
CA PRO A 15 -21.88 2.70 15.22
C PRO A 15 -21.27 1.38 15.72
N PHE A 16 -20.43 1.39 16.77
CA PHE A 16 -19.78 0.20 17.32
C PHE A 16 -20.27 -0.13 18.72
N ASP A 17 -20.47 -1.41 18.99
CA ASP A 17 -20.61 -2.00 20.32
C ASP A 17 -19.33 -2.77 20.63
N VAL A 18 -18.59 -2.30 21.64
CA VAL A 18 -17.25 -2.78 21.97
C VAL A 18 -17.28 -3.40 23.36
N ALA A 19 -16.89 -4.67 23.46
CA ALA A 19 -16.75 -5.38 24.73
C ALA A 19 -15.29 -5.80 24.95
N ARG A 20 -14.74 -5.46 26.11
CA ARG A 20 -13.42 -5.91 26.57
C ARG A 20 -13.59 -7.12 27.48
N LEU A 21 -12.94 -8.22 27.14
CA LEU A 21 -13.14 -9.53 27.74
C LEU A 21 -11.81 -10.14 28.18
N THR A 22 -11.85 -10.96 29.21
CA THR A 22 -10.83 -11.95 29.54
C THR A 22 -11.44 -13.34 29.42
N ALA A 23 -10.62 -14.36 29.15
CA ALA A 23 -11.10 -15.73 29.11
C ALA A 23 -10.03 -16.70 29.61
N THR A 24 -10.48 -17.76 30.29
CA THR A 24 -9.64 -18.89 30.69
C THR A 24 -10.04 -20.18 29.98
N ASP A 25 -11.14 -20.18 29.21
CA ASP A 25 -11.59 -21.29 28.39
C ASP A 25 -12.02 -20.79 26.99
N PRO A 26 -11.43 -21.32 25.90
CA PRO A 26 -11.83 -20.97 24.54
C PRO A 26 -13.29 -21.30 24.22
N ALA A 27 -13.86 -22.36 24.81
CA ALA A 27 -15.25 -22.74 24.60
C ALA A 27 -16.20 -21.73 25.25
N ALA A 28 -15.88 -21.30 26.48
CA ALA A 28 -16.64 -20.26 27.16
C ALA A 28 -16.59 -18.92 26.42
N LEU A 29 -15.42 -18.54 25.87
CA LEU A 29 -15.28 -17.32 25.06
C LEU A 29 -16.13 -17.38 23.77
N ASP A 30 -16.06 -18.47 23.02
CA ASP A 30 -16.90 -18.68 21.83
C ASP A 30 -18.39 -18.63 22.19
N THR A 31 -18.80 -19.29 23.28
CA THR A 31 -20.18 -19.28 23.77
C THR A 31 -20.64 -17.86 24.11
N TRP A 32 -19.84 -17.10 24.85
CA TRP A 32 -20.15 -15.72 25.23
C TRP A 32 -20.31 -14.83 23.99
N LEU A 33 -19.38 -14.93 23.03
CA LEU A 33 -19.43 -14.15 21.81
C LEU A 33 -20.70 -14.47 21.00
N ARG A 34 -21.05 -15.75 20.82
CA ARG A 34 -22.29 -16.15 20.14
C ARG A 34 -23.55 -15.64 20.86
N ALA A 35 -23.60 -15.79 22.18
CA ALA A 35 -24.71 -15.30 23.01
C ALA A 35 -24.87 -13.77 22.93
N ASN A 36 -23.80 -13.04 22.62
CA ASN A 36 -23.79 -11.58 22.47
C ASN A 36 -23.88 -11.12 21.00
N GLY A 37 -24.31 -12.00 20.08
CA GLY A 37 -24.63 -11.63 18.70
C GLY A 37 -23.43 -11.50 17.77
N PHE A 38 -22.28 -12.08 18.14
CA PHE A 38 -21.13 -12.18 17.25
C PHE A 38 -21.24 -13.44 16.37
N THR A 39 -21.18 -13.25 15.06
CA THR A 39 -21.17 -14.37 14.09
C THR A 39 -19.75 -14.85 13.88
N LEU A 40 -19.47 -16.08 14.31
CA LEU A 40 -18.11 -16.63 14.32
C LEU A 40 -18.05 -17.97 13.58
N PRO A 41 -17.05 -18.19 12.71
CA PRO A 41 -16.86 -19.49 12.05
C PRO A 41 -16.55 -20.57 13.09
N ALA A 42 -17.02 -21.81 12.86
CA ALA A 42 -16.85 -22.91 13.81
C ALA A 42 -15.37 -23.19 14.16
N ARG A 43 -14.45 -22.89 13.23
CA ARG A 43 -13.00 -23.07 13.41
C ARG A 43 -12.35 -22.02 14.31
N LEU A 44 -13.09 -20.98 14.73
CA LEU A 44 -12.54 -19.89 15.54
C LEU A 44 -12.11 -20.36 16.93
N LYS A 45 -12.86 -21.28 17.57
CA LYS A 45 -12.50 -21.84 18.88
C LYS A 45 -11.07 -22.35 18.90
N THR A 46 -10.68 -23.12 17.89
CA THR A 46 -9.31 -23.66 17.75
C THR A 46 -8.29 -22.55 17.50
N ALA A 47 -8.66 -21.50 16.76
CA ALA A 47 -7.78 -20.37 16.48
C ALA A 47 -7.59 -19.43 17.70
N LEU A 48 -8.56 -19.39 18.62
CA LEU A 48 -8.50 -18.63 19.87
C LEU A 48 -7.71 -19.34 20.98
N ALA A 49 -7.60 -20.67 20.92
CA ALA A 49 -6.96 -21.46 21.97
C ALA A 49 -5.55 -20.98 22.38
N PRO A 50 -4.65 -20.59 21.45
CA PRO A 50 -3.34 -20.03 21.82
C PRO A 50 -3.46 -18.74 22.64
N TYR A 51 -4.34 -17.82 22.25
CA TYR A 51 -4.52 -16.56 22.96
C TYR A 51 -5.08 -16.75 24.37
N VAL A 52 -5.97 -17.74 24.56
CA VAL A 52 -6.51 -18.06 25.89
C VAL A 52 -5.43 -18.65 26.78
N ALA A 53 -4.62 -19.56 26.23
CA ALA A 53 -3.50 -20.17 26.95
C ALA A 53 -2.42 -19.15 27.33
N GLU A 54 -2.25 -18.12 26.51
CA GLU A 54 -1.34 -16.99 26.75
C GLU A 54 -2.00 -15.85 27.56
N HIS A 55 -3.24 -16.03 28.05
CA HIS A 55 -3.99 -15.08 28.87
C HIS A 55 -4.19 -13.68 28.26
N TRP A 56 -4.43 -13.61 26.95
CA TRP A 56 -4.70 -12.35 26.28
C TRP A 56 -6.04 -11.73 26.72
N GLU A 57 -6.11 -10.39 26.70
CA GLU A 57 -7.39 -9.67 26.71
C GLU A 57 -7.95 -9.56 25.28
N TYR A 58 -9.27 -9.56 25.17
CA TYR A 58 -9.99 -9.50 23.90
C TYR A 58 -10.79 -8.23 23.82
N VAL A 59 -10.76 -7.59 22.65
CA VAL A 59 -11.66 -6.48 22.32
C VAL A 59 -12.59 -6.96 21.21
N ALA A 60 -13.82 -7.31 21.59
CA ALA A 60 -14.84 -7.76 20.67
C ALA A 60 -15.63 -6.55 20.16
N ILE A 61 -15.60 -6.31 18.85
CA ILE A 61 -16.22 -5.15 18.21
C ILE A 61 -17.30 -5.65 17.27
N ARG A 62 -18.52 -5.10 17.40
CA ARG A 62 -19.64 -5.38 16.50
C ARG A 62 -20.23 -4.07 16.00
N LEU A 63 -20.71 -4.09 14.76
CA LEU A 63 -21.52 -2.99 14.24
C LEU A 63 -22.89 -2.99 14.94
N ALA A 64 -23.28 -1.82 15.43
CA ALA A 64 -24.52 -1.55 16.13
C ALA A 64 -25.20 -0.35 15.47
N PRO A 65 -25.91 -0.56 14.34
CA PRO A 65 -26.70 0.51 13.73
C PRO A 65 -27.76 1.04 14.70
N ASP A 66 -28.20 2.28 14.49
CA ASP A 66 -29.18 2.93 15.39
C ASP A 66 -30.58 2.31 15.27
N THR A 67 -30.92 1.79 14.09
CA THR A 67 -32.11 0.95 13.86
C THR A 67 -31.74 -0.35 13.16
N ALA A 68 -32.42 -1.44 13.50
CA ALA A 68 -32.11 -2.79 13.02
C ALA A 68 -32.12 -2.92 11.48
N ASP A 69 -32.90 -2.08 10.80
CA ASP A 69 -33.08 -2.09 9.33
C ASP A 69 -32.26 -1.00 8.60
N SER A 70 -31.44 -0.23 9.32
CA SER A 70 -30.56 0.77 8.70
C SER A 70 -29.22 0.16 8.29
N ALA A 71 -28.93 0.19 6.99
CA ALA A 71 -27.59 -0.09 6.50
C ALA A 71 -26.65 1.05 6.92
N LEU A 72 -25.51 0.71 7.52
CA LEU A 72 -24.44 1.68 7.73
C LEU A 72 -23.91 2.11 6.35
N ARG A 73 -23.89 3.42 6.09
CA ARG A 73 -23.40 4.01 4.84
C ARG A 73 -22.28 4.99 5.16
N GLY A 74 -21.27 5.05 4.29
CA GLY A 74 -20.11 5.93 4.46
C GLY A 74 -18.90 5.21 5.07
N ALA A 75 -17.83 5.97 5.30
CA ALA A 75 -16.63 5.48 5.96
C ALA A 75 -16.89 5.38 7.46
N LEU A 76 -16.52 4.25 8.07
CA LEU A 76 -16.54 4.09 9.51
C LEU A 76 -15.35 4.84 10.12
N ASP A 77 -15.57 5.50 11.25
CA ASP A 77 -14.49 6.10 12.00
C ASP A 77 -13.50 5.01 12.47
N PRO A 78 -12.18 5.27 12.39
CA PRO A 78 -11.19 4.30 12.84
C PRO A 78 -11.25 4.11 14.36
N LEU A 79 -11.00 2.89 14.81
CA LEU A 79 -10.89 2.58 16.23
C LEU A 79 -9.45 2.76 16.70
N HIS A 80 -9.28 3.53 17.77
CA HIS A 80 -8.00 3.68 18.46
C HIS A 80 -8.03 2.86 19.76
N LEU A 81 -7.06 1.96 19.90
CA LEU A 81 -6.86 1.15 21.10
C LEU A 81 -5.53 1.55 21.73
N THR A 82 -5.54 1.87 23.02
CA THR A 82 -4.34 2.17 23.80
C THR A 82 -4.29 1.26 25.01
N PHE A 83 -3.18 0.55 25.17
CA PHE A 83 -2.93 -0.34 26.30
C PHE A 83 -1.43 -0.46 26.53
N ALA A 84 -1.05 -0.82 27.75
CA ALA A 84 0.34 -1.13 28.07
C ALA A 84 0.68 -2.50 27.48
N ALA A 85 1.84 -2.61 26.83
CA ALA A 85 2.34 -3.86 26.28
C ALA A 85 3.86 -3.90 26.36
N ASP A 86 4.40 -5.07 26.75
CA ASP A 86 5.86 -5.29 26.79
C ASP A 86 6.44 -5.61 25.42
N ARG A 87 5.60 -6.07 24.49
CA ARG A 87 5.97 -6.45 23.12
C ARG A 87 4.96 -5.89 22.13
N ALA A 88 5.47 -5.35 21.03
CA ALA A 88 4.65 -4.86 19.93
C ALA A 88 4.24 -6.05 19.04
N VAL A 89 2.99 -6.49 19.14
CA VAL A 89 2.46 -7.61 18.37
C VAL A 89 1.27 -7.18 17.53
N TYR A 90 1.30 -7.51 16.24
CA TYR A 90 0.15 -7.38 15.35
C TYR A 90 -0.49 -8.76 15.11
N PRO A 91 -1.72 -9.00 15.61
CA PRO A 91 -2.38 -10.29 15.52
C PRO A 91 -2.73 -10.68 14.07
N MET A 92 -2.37 -11.91 13.69
CA MET A 92 -2.61 -12.51 12.37
C MET A 92 -3.10 -13.96 12.43
N ARG A 93 -3.00 -14.68 13.56
CA ARG A 93 -3.42 -16.10 13.62
C ARG A 93 -4.87 -16.33 13.21
N LEU A 94 -5.76 -15.40 13.54
CA LEU A 94 -7.17 -15.49 13.17
C LEU A 94 -7.39 -15.32 11.66
N SER A 95 -6.55 -14.52 11.00
CA SER A 95 -6.57 -14.30 9.55
C SER A 95 -6.31 -15.58 8.76
N ARG A 96 -5.75 -16.63 9.39
CA ARG A 96 -5.63 -17.97 8.80
C ARG A 96 -6.97 -18.55 8.35
N LEU A 97 -8.06 -18.17 9.01
CA LEU A 97 -9.41 -18.65 8.70
C LEU A 97 -10.05 -17.93 7.51
N ALA A 98 -9.39 -16.92 6.94
CA ALA A 98 -9.90 -16.20 5.78
C ALA A 98 -9.99 -17.12 4.55
N THR A 99 -11.08 -17.00 3.81
CA THR A 99 -11.30 -17.74 2.55
C THR A 99 -10.73 -17.01 1.34
N THR A 100 -10.31 -15.76 1.50
CA THR A 100 -9.75 -14.91 0.44
C THR A 100 -8.31 -14.48 0.76
N PRO A 101 -7.47 -14.20 -0.26
CA PRO A 101 -6.14 -13.65 -0.04
C PRO A 101 -6.15 -12.41 0.85
N GLN A 102 -5.16 -12.30 1.74
CA GLN A 102 -5.02 -11.15 2.63
C GLN A 102 -3.85 -10.26 2.18
N SER A 103 -3.97 -8.97 2.42
CA SER A 103 -2.88 -8.00 2.27
C SER A 103 -2.74 -7.23 3.57
N LEU A 104 -1.50 -7.08 4.04
CA LEU A 104 -1.15 -6.35 5.24
C LEU A 104 -0.37 -5.10 4.85
N GLY A 105 -0.85 -3.95 5.31
CA GLY A 105 -0.10 -2.70 5.39
C GLY A 105 0.04 -2.34 6.86
N LEU A 106 1.26 -2.19 7.35
CA LEU A 106 1.54 -1.92 8.76
C LEU A 106 2.44 -0.70 8.88
N TYR A 107 1.97 0.31 9.62
CA TYR A 107 2.70 1.53 9.93
C TYR A 107 3.08 1.50 11.42
N VAL A 108 4.36 1.66 11.70
CA VAL A 108 4.92 1.52 13.04
C VAL A 108 5.66 2.80 13.39
N LEU A 109 5.18 3.47 14.44
CA LEU A 109 5.83 4.63 15.03
C LEU A 109 6.59 4.17 16.27
N ALA A 110 7.91 4.40 16.28
CA ALA A 110 8.79 3.99 17.37
C ALA A 110 10.03 4.90 17.49
N ALA A 111 10.91 4.62 18.45
CA ALA A 111 12.20 5.30 18.57
C ALA A 111 13.19 4.95 17.44
N HIS A 112 13.01 3.79 16.82
CA HIS A 112 13.91 3.17 15.85
C HIS A 112 13.14 2.49 14.73
N ARG A 113 13.84 2.08 13.68
CA ARG A 113 13.27 1.22 12.65
C ARG A 113 12.83 -0.12 13.25
N MET A 114 11.62 -0.56 12.91
CA MET A 114 11.03 -1.80 13.38
C MET A 114 10.87 -2.80 12.24
N GLU A 115 10.98 -4.10 12.55
CA GLU A 115 10.78 -5.16 11.57
C GLU A 115 10.06 -6.36 12.19
N PRO A 116 9.26 -7.12 11.40
CA PRO A 116 8.67 -8.36 11.89
C PRO A 116 9.76 -9.39 12.16
N ALA A 117 9.61 -10.14 13.24
CA ALA A 117 10.55 -11.20 13.60
C ALA A 117 10.57 -12.34 12.57
N THR A 118 9.43 -12.65 11.95
CA THR A 118 9.28 -13.71 10.94
C THR A 118 8.25 -13.34 9.86
N ALA A 119 8.19 -14.14 8.79
CA ALA A 119 7.21 -13.98 7.71
C ALA A 119 5.86 -14.66 7.97
N ILE A 120 5.71 -15.40 9.08
CA ILE A 120 4.46 -16.07 9.50
C ILE A 120 3.70 -16.84 8.40
N GLY A 121 4.38 -17.44 7.43
CA GLY A 121 3.76 -18.27 6.38
C GLY A 121 3.37 -17.54 5.08
N GLY A 122 3.62 -16.23 4.97
CA GLY A 122 3.60 -15.48 3.71
C GLY A 122 5.01 -15.32 3.10
N PRO A 123 5.14 -14.65 1.93
CA PRO A 123 6.42 -14.12 1.47
C PRO A 123 7.01 -13.16 2.51
N PRO A 124 8.34 -12.94 2.51
CA PRO A 124 8.97 -12.03 3.47
C PRO A 124 8.31 -10.64 3.47
N PRO A 125 8.07 -10.04 4.65
CA PRO A 125 7.58 -8.67 4.74
C PRO A 125 8.56 -7.71 4.05
N ARG A 126 8.04 -6.71 3.35
CA ARG A 126 8.85 -5.68 2.70
C ARG A 126 8.68 -4.34 3.41
N THR A 127 9.80 -3.68 3.69
CA THR A 127 9.78 -2.27 4.12
C THR A 127 9.63 -1.38 2.89
N VAL A 128 8.55 -0.60 2.83
CA VAL A 128 8.30 0.36 1.74
C VAL A 128 8.73 1.77 2.12
N TYR A 129 8.78 2.05 3.42
CA TYR A 129 9.30 3.30 3.96
C TYR A 129 9.94 3.05 5.33
N ALA A 130 11.06 3.71 5.60
CA ALA A 130 11.69 3.80 6.92
C ALA A 130 12.40 5.15 7.01
N GLY A 131 12.03 5.99 7.96
CA GLY A 131 12.65 7.29 8.11
C GLY A 131 12.27 7.99 9.41
N ARG A 132 13.11 8.95 9.80
CA ARG A 132 12.78 9.87 10.90
C ARG A 132 11.73 10.86 10.43
N LEU A 133 10.78 11.14 11.31
CA LEU A 133 9.76 12.17 11.08
C LEU A 133 10.32 13.52 11.52
N THR A 134 10.58 14.40 10.55
CA THR A 134 10.86 15.82 10.79
C THR A 134 9.55 16.58 10.67
N ASP A 135 9.06 17.11 11.80
CA ASP A 135 7.83 17.90 11.91
C ASP A 135 6.56 17.20 11.37
N PRO A 136 6.10 16.12 12.04
CA PRO A 136 4.88 15.43 11.62
C PRO A 136 3.66 16.34 11.79
N GLY A 137 3.18 16.92 10.70
CA GLY A 137 1.96 17.72 10.67
C GLY A 137 0.66 16.90 10.63
N GLY A 138 -0.47 17.59 10.77
CA GLY A 138 -1.81 17.02 10.61
C GLY A 138 -2.14 15.90 11.61
N ALA A 139 -2.87 14.88 11.14
CA ALA A 139 -3.31 13.77 11.98
C ALA A 139 -2.15 12.88 12.49
N LEU A 140 -0.97 12.95 11.86
CA LEU A 140 0.19 12.16 12.26
C LEU A 140 0.91 12.76 13.48
N GLY A 141 0.88 14.09 13.65
CA GLY A 141 1.57 14.77 14.75
C GLY A 141 1.24 14.21 16.14
N PRO A 142 -0.05 14.14 16.52
CA PRO A 142 -0.45 13.54 17.79
C PRO A 142 -0.05 12.06 17.95
N LEU A 143 -0.10 11.28 16.86
CA LEU A 143 0.24 9.85 16.86
C LEU A 143 1.74 9.59 16.97
N ALA A 144 2.56 10.48 16.39
CA ALA A 144 4.02 10.39 16.36
C ALA A 144 4.69 10.99 17.61
N HIS A 145 3.91 11.46 18.58
CA HIS A 145 4.45 12.10 19.77
C HIS A 145 5.31 11.09 20.58
N GLY A 146 6.58 11.43 20.76
CA GLY A 146 7.57 10.55 21.43
C GLY A 146 8.10 9.40 20.56
N THR A 147 7.64 9.25 19.32
CA THR A 147 7.99 8.17 18.40
C THR A 147 8.55 8.72 17.08
N PRO A 148 9.82 9.17 17.07
CA PRO A 148 10.40 9.97 15.98
C PRO A 148 10.68 9.18 14.69
N TYR A 149 10.41 7.88 14.64
CA TYR A 149 10.74 7.02 13.51
C TYR A 149 9.50 6.29 12.99
N LEU A 150 9.23 6.42 11.71
CA LEU A 150 8.17 5.69 11.01
C LEU A 150 8.77 4.55 10.20
N THR A 151 8.23 3.34 10.37
CA THR A 151 8.45 2.22 9.47
C THR A 151 7.13 1.78 8.85
N ALA A 152 7.06 1.75 7.52
CA ALA A 152 5.92 1.21 6.79
C ALA A 152 6.31 -0.13 6.14
N LEU A 153 5.51 -1.15 6.41
CA LEU A 153 5.71 -2.53 6.00
C LEU A 153 4.52 -2.98 5.16
N THR A 154 4.78 -3.82 4.17
CA THR A 154 3.74 -4.53 3.43
C THR A 154 4.04 -6.01 3.32
N GLN A 155 3.00 -6.83 3.40
CA GLN A 155 3.09 -8.26 3.19
C GLN A 155 1.79 -8.79 2.58
N GLN A 156 1.89 -9.86 1.80
CA GLN A 156 0.74 -10.53 1.20
C GLN A 156 0.62 -11.95 1.73
N PHE A 157 -0.61 -12.45 1.82
CA PHE A 157 -0.91 -13.83 2.19
C PHE A 157 -1.86 -14.42 1.15
N PRO A 158 -1.34 -14.90 0.00
CA PRO A 158 -2.16 -15.52 -1.05
C PRO A 158 -2.88 -16.79 -0.56
N GLN A 159 -2.29 -17.48 0.42
CA GLN A 159 -2.85 -18.68 1.05
C GLN A 159 -2.95 -18.46 2.56
N PRO A 160 -4.04 -17.82 3.05
CA PRO A 160 -4.17 -17.47 4.46
C PRO A 160 -4.04 -18.67 5.39
N ALA A 161 -4.48 -19.86 4.96
CA ALA A 161 -4.35 -21.11 5.71
C ALA A 161 -2.91 -21.44 6.17
N ARG A 162 -1.88 -20.88 5.52
CA ARG A 162 -0.46 -21.04 5.90
C ARG A 162 -0.01 -20.13 7.04
N ILE A 163 -0.83 -19.16 7.45
CA ILE A 163 -0.46 -18.22 8.51
C ILE A 163 -0.20 -18.99 9.80
N SER A 164 1.04 -18.91 10.31
CA SER A 164 1.49 -19.73 11.42
C SER A 164 1.51 -19.01 12.78
N GLY A 165 1.38 -17.68 12.79
CA GLY A 165 1.55 -16.89 14.00
C GLY A 165 1.11 -15.44 13.85
N ASP A 166 1.58 -14.61 14.78
CA ASP A 166 1.38 -13.17 14.82
C ASP A 166 2.69 -12.47 14.48
N HIS A 167 2.61 -11.23 14.00
CA HIS A 167 3.82 -10.43 13.81
C HIS A 167 4.26 -9.81 15.12
N GLU A 168 5.29 -10.37 15.73
CA GLU A 168 6.07 -9.67 16.74
C GLU A 168 7.03 -8.70 16.06
N LEU A 169 6.98 -7.42 16.43
CA LEU A 169 7.86 -6.39 15.92
C LEU A 169 9.05 -6.20 16.86
N ARG A 170 10.24 -6.21 16.27
CA ARG A 170 11.49 -5.97 16.97
C ARG A 170 12.24 -4.82 16.32
N ARG A 171 13.18 -4.24 17.08
CA ARG A 171 14.12 -3.26 16.53
C ARG A 171 14.94 -3.92 15.42
N ALA A 172 15.08 -3.22 14.29
CA ALA A 172 15.97 -3.64 13.21
C ALA A 172 17.45 -3.47 13.62
N ALA A 173 18.36 -4.14 12.91
CA ALA A 173 19.80 -4.03 13.19
C ALA A 173 20.34 -2.60 13.04
N SER A 174 19.73 -1.81 12.15
CA SER A 174 20.07 -0.40 11.92
C SER A 174 18.84 0.43 11.57
N ASP A 175 18.94 1.74 11.81
CA ASP A 175 17.95 2.74 11.38
C ASP A 175 18.20 3.19 9.93
N THR A 176 18.62 2.27 9.05
CA THR A 176 18.91 2.61 7.65
C THR A 176 17.62 3.08 6.97
N PRO A 177 17.59 4.30 6.39
CA PRO A 177 16.41 4.81 5.72
C PRO A 177 16.03 3.97 4.50
N VAL A 178 14.73 3.89 4.24
CA VAL A 178 14.16 3.24 3.06
C VAL A 178 13.09 4.15 2.51
N GLN A 179 13.09 4.37 1.20
CA GLN A 179 12.01 5.07 0.51
C GLN A 179 11.77 4.38 -0.82
N GLN A 180 10.63 3.70 -0.94
CA GLN A 180 10.21 3.15 -2.21
C GLN A 180 9.85 4.30 -3.15
N VAL A 181 10.52 4.36 -4.30
CA VAL A 181 10.21 5.26 -5.39
C VAL A 181 9.45 4.46 -6.44
N ILE A 182 8.27 4.94 -6.82
CA ILE A 182 7.46 4.37 -7.90
C ILE A 182 7.53 5.37 -9.05
N HIS A 183 7.97 4.91 -10.22
CA HIS A 183 7.98 5.70 -11.44
C HIS A 183 6.72 5.38 -12.23
N ASP A 184 5.88 6.39 -12.43
CA ASP A 184 4.75 6.33 -13.36
C ASP A 184 5.13 7.15 -14.59
N ASP A 185 5.44 6.46 -15.68
CA ASP A 185 5.78 7.09 -16.96
C ASP A 185 4.49 7.33 -17.76
N GLU A 186 4.17 8.60 -18.02
CA GLU A 186 3.06 8.99 -18.89
C GLU A 186 3.61 9.61 -20.19
N LEU A 187 2.97 9.30 -21.33
CA LEU A 187 3.32 9.99 -22.58
C LEU A 187 2.86 11.44 -22.52
N ASP A 188 3.78 12.37 -22.72
CA ASP A 188 3.45 13.77 -22.94
C ASP A 188 2.49 13.91 -24.12
N ARG A 189 1.39 14.64 -23.90
CA ARG A 189 0.35 14.91 -24.91
C ARG A 189 0.13 16.41 -25.05
N VAL A 190 0.02 16.87 -26.29
CA VAL A 190 -0.38 18.23 -26.66
C VAL A 190 -1.71 18.16 -27.39
N ALA A 191 -2.75 18.77 -26.83
CA ALA A 191 -4.13 18.69 -27.34
C ALA A 191 -4.61 17.24 -27.61
N GLY A 192 -4.24 16.29 -26.73
CA GLY A 192 -4.58 14.87 -26.85
C GLY A 192 -3.67 14.05 -27.77
N ILE A 193 -2.80 14.70 -28.54
CA ILE A 193 -1.85 14.07 -29.47
C ILE A 193 -0.52 13.84 -28.74
N PRO A 194 0.03 12.61 -28.73
CA PRO A 194 1.38 12.36 -28.20
C PRO A 194 2.42 13.33 -28.79
N ALA A 195 3.18 14.01 -27.92
CA ALA A 195 4.09 15.07 -28.30
C ALA A 195 5.15 14.61 -29.33
N TRP A 196 5.56 13.34 -29.27
CA TRP A 196 6.49 12.75 -30.23
C TRP A 196 5.97 12.74 -31.67
N LEU A 197 4.65 12.68 -31.90
CA LEU A 197 4.08 12.78 -33.24
C LEU A 197 4.26 14.17 -33.83
N LEU A 198 4.18 15.21 -33.00
CA LEU A 198 4.40 16.59 -33.43
C LEU A 198 5.88 16.83 -33.76
N THR A 199 6.80 16.29 -32.98
CA THR A 199 8.24 16.44 -33.23
C THR A 199 8.68 15.67 -34.47
N VAL A 200 8.25 14.42 -34.63
CA VAL A 200 8.54 13.61 -35.82
C VAL A 200 7.89 14.21 -37.07
N GLY A 201 6.62 14.61 -36.97
CA GLY A 201 5.90 15.27 -38.07
C GLY A 201 6.55 16.59 -38.48
N GLY A 202 6.91 17.43 -37.50
CA GLY A 202 7.61 18.69 -37.75
C GLY A 202 8.97 18.48 -38.43
N LEU A 203 9.75 17.49 -37.98
CA LEU A 203 11.03 17.14 -38.61
C LEU A 203 10.84 16.67 -40.05
N ALA A 204 9.83 15.84 -40.33
CA ALA A 204 9.53 15.38 -41.68
C ALA A 204 9.15 16.56 -42.60
N VAL A 205 8.35 17.52 -42.11
CA VAL A 205 8.02 18.76 -42.84
C VAL A 205 9.26 19.60 -43.14
N LEU A 206 10.17 19.77 -42.19
CA LEU A 206 11.42 20.51 -42.40
C LEU A 206 12.33 19.83 -43.42
N LEU A 207 12.48 18.50 -43.35
CA LEU A 207 13.31 17.73 -44.29
C LEU A 207 12.75 17.79 -45.72
N THR A 208 11.43 17.65 -45.88
CA THR A 208 10.76 17.77 -47.19
C THR A 208 10.87 19.19 -47.75
N ALA A 209 10.71 20.22 -46.92
CA ALA A 209 10.93 21.61 -47.33
C ALA A 209 12.39 21.86 -47.77
N ALA A 210 13.37 21.31 -47.05
CA ALA A 210 14.78 21.43 -47.43
C ALA A 210 15.07 20.75 -48.77
N LEU A 211 14.55 19.53 -48.98
CA LEU A 211 14.71 18.79 -50.23
C LEU A 211 14.08 19.50 -51.43
N THR A 212 12.88 20.09 -51.26
CA THR A 212 12.21 20.84 -52.34
C THR A 212 12.99 22.12 -52.69
N VAL A 213 13.51 22.86 -51.70
CA VAL A 213 14.38 24.03 -51.93
C VAL A 213 15.66 23.64 -52.64
N LEU A 214 16.31 22.55 -52.23
CA LEU A 214 17.54 22.03 -52.86
C LEU A 214 17.28 21.61 -54.32
N ALA A 215 16.19 20.89 -54.59
CA ALA A 215 15.80 20.50 -55.94
C ALA A 215 15.51 21.71 -56.83
N GLY A 216 14.76 22.70 -56.32
CA GLY A 216 14.48 23.95 -57.03
C GLY A 216 15.74 24.76 -57.34
N ARG A 217 16.69 24.86 -56.39
CA ARG A 217 18.00 25.48 -56.61
C ARG A 217 18.81 24.74 -57.67
N ARG A 218 18.74 23.40 -57.70
CA ARG A 218 19.46 22.58 -58.68
C ARG A 218 18.89 22.73 -60.10
N ALA A 219 17.56 22.78 -60.24
CA ALA A 219 16.88 22.97 -61.52
C ALA A 219 17.08 24.38 -62.09
N ARG A 220 17.26 25.40 -61.24
CA ARG A 220 17.56 26.78 -61.65
C ARG A 220 19.05 27.04 -61.88
N ARG A 221 19.92 26.03 -61.83
CA ARG A 221 21.33 26.23 -62.20
C ARG A 221 21.40 26.63 -63.67
N PRO A 222 22.00 27.78 -64.01
CA PRO A 222 22.14 28.21 -65.40
C PRO A 222 22.86 27.13 -66.20
N VAL A 223 22.27 26.73 -67.33
CA VAL A 223 22.98 25.91 -68.32
C VAL A 223 24.10 26.78 -68.89
N ALA A 224 25.34 26.33 -68.77
CA ALA A 224 26.46 27.03 -69.38
C ALA A 224 26.25 27.06 -70.91
N PRO A 225 26.29 28.23 -71.57
CA PRO A 225 26.14 28.30 -73.02
C PRO A 225 27.26 27.47 -73.68
N PRO A 226 26.97 26.79 -74.81
CA PRO A 226 27.98 26.00 -75.50
C PRO A 226 29.17 26.89 -75.90
N PRO A 227 30.41 26.35 -75.88
CA PRO A 227 31.60 27.11 -76.22
C PRO A 227 31.49 27.63 -77.67
N PRO A 228 31.98 28.86 -77.95
CA PRO A 228 31.90 29.43 -79.29
C PRO A 228 32.66 28.58 -80.29
N VAL A 229 32.01 28.24 -81.41
CA VAL A 229 32.62 27.51 -82.53
C VAL A 229 33.54 28.47 -83.26
N ALA A 230 34.86 28.26 -83.16
CA ALA A 230 35.83 29.01 -83.95
C ALA A 230 35.80 28.48 -85.40
N PRO A 231 35.73 29.36 -86.42
CA PRO A 231 35.84 28.92 -87.81
C PRO A 231 37.23 28.32 -88.07
N PRO A 232 37.34 27.27 -88.91
CA PRO A 232 38.62 26.65 -89.20
C PRO A 232 39.55 27.63 -89.92
N PRO A 233 40.87 27.55 -89.67
CA PRO A 233 41.84 28.42 -90.32
C PRO A 233 41.86 28.20 -91.85
N PRO A 234 42.13 29.25 -92.64
CA PRO A 234 42.16 29.13 -94.10
C PRO A 234 43.31 28.20 -94.54
N LEU A 235 42.99 27.35 -95.51
CA LEU A 235 43.93 26.41 -96.14
C LEU A 235 45.02 27.18 -96.89
N ALA A 236 46.28 26.80 -96.65
CA ALA A 236 47.43 27.15 -97.48
C ALA A 236 47.75 25.98 -98.42
#